data_AF-A0A0Q0XNL6-F1
#
_entry.id   AF-A0A0Q0XNL6-F1
#
_cell.length_a   1.000
_cell.length_b   1.000
_cell.length_c   1.000
_cell.angle_alpha   90.00
_cell.angle_beta   90.00
_cell.angle_gamma   90.00
#
_symmetry.space_group_name_H-M   'P 1'
#
loop_
_entity.id
_entity.type
_entity.pdbx_description
1 polymer ?
#
loop_
_entity_poly.entity_id
_entity_poly.type
_entity_poly.pdbx_seq_one_letter_code
_entity_poly.pdbx_strand_id
1 'polypeptide(L)'
;MTEYSYVYKQKSLNEKYAIYQYSRPGLMAFSSDITGTRLLPINKEFSEKNGIEINGRIKQWISEDTLEIYRFNNPKDFEQPKDTLKKVYYEKAYDLTLKVVENDRINAGRLQEKYFDSLKINQNKITFFGLKHKFGPKPINEIETYNLGDFKILSIKDSIQKIEHHFLEKGMDLKYHNSDGTITENLPRIEIKTVWFYPTKKLKTNDYNEKNGIFNEIKTNANNGYK
;
A
#
# COMPACT_ATOMS: atom_id res chain seq x y z
N MET A 1 -26.32 -3.60 -9.74
CA MET A 1 -24.86 -3.65 -9.99
C MET A 1 -24.17 -3.06 -8.78
N THR A 2 -23.12 -3.68 -8.26
CA THR A 2 -22.36 -3.11 -7.13
C THR A 2 -21.51 -1.94 -7.63
N GLU A 3 -21.74 -0.73 -7.12
CA GLU A 3 -20.83 0.40 -7.33
C GLU A 3 -19.56 0.19 -6.50
N TYR A 4 -18.40 0.33 -7.15
CA TYR A 4 -17.11 0.32 -6.48
C TYR A 4 -16.60 1.75 -6.45
N SER A 5 -16.17 2.22 -5.27
CA SER A 5 -15.46 3.48 -5.13
C SER A 5 -14.17 3.44 -5.94
N TYR A 6 -13.43 2.34 -5.82
CA TYR A 6 -12.28 2.03 -6.67
C TYR A 6 -12.07 0.53 -6.84
N VAL A 7 -11.41 0.17 -7.93
CA VAL A 7 -10.76 -1.13 -8.12
C VAL A 7 -9.38 -0.88 -8.74
N TYR A 8 -8.34 -1.39 -8.08
CA TYR A 8 -6.97 -1.42 -8.56
C TYR A 8 -6.56 -2.85 -8.92
N LYS A 9 -5.77 -3.00 -9.98
CA LYS A 9 -5.23 -4.28 -10.44
C LYS A 9 -3.70 -4.21 -10.51
N GLN A 10 -3.07 -5.25 -10.00
CA GLN A 10 -1.64 -5.50 -10.15
C GLN A 10 -1.43 -6.90 -10.73
N LYS A 11 -0.52 -7.04 -11.71
CA LYS A 11 -0.03 -8.36 -12.14
C LYS A 11 1.06 -8.84 -11.19
N SER A 12 1.03 -10.12 -10.79
CA SER A 12 2.13 -10.72 -10.01
C SER A 12 3.43 -10.69 -10.80
N LEU A 13 4.57 -10.71 -10.11
CA LEU A 13 5.88 -10.68 -10.78
C LEU A 13 6.13 -11.90 -11.67
N ASN A 14 5.61 -13.07 -11.28
CA ASN A 14 5.65 -14.29 -12.09
C ASN A 14 4.55 -14.36 -13.17
N GLU A 15 3.73 -13.31 -13.34
CA GLU A 15 2.69 -13.16 -14.37
C GLU A 15 1.52 -14.15 -14.32
N LYS A 16 1.53 -15.10 -13.39
CA LYS A 16 0.48 -16.14 -13.27
C LYS A 16 -0.81 -15.60 -12.66
N TYR A 17 -0.76 -14.51 -11.90
CA TYR A 17 -1.87 -14.02 -11.09
C TYR A 17 -2.10 -12.52 -11.24
N ALA A 18 -3.33 -12.11 -10.93
CA ALA A 18 -3.72 -10.73 -10.74
C ALA A 18 -4.17 -10.52 -9.28
N ILE A 19 -3.64 -9.48 -8.66
CA ILE A 19 -4.03 -9.01 -7.33
C ILE A 19 -4.95 -7.81 -7.52
N TYR A 20 -6.12 -7.86 -6.92
CA TYR A 20 -7.10 -6.80 -6.96
C TYR A 20 -7.28 -6.20 -5.58
N GLN A 21 -7.16 -4.89 -5.47
CA GLN A 21 -7.59 -4.13 -4.29
C GLN A 21 -8.87 -3.39 -4.65
N TYR A 22 -9.88 -3.43 -3.79
CA TYR A 22 -11.16 -2.77 -4.06
C TYR A 22 -11.72 -2.09 -2.80
N SER A 23 -12.55 -1.08 -3.04
CA SER A 23 -13.43 -0.49 -2.03
C SER A 23 -14.81 -0.27 -2.63
N ARG A 24 -15.84 -0.48 -1.82
CA ARG A 24 -17.20 -0.06 -2.11
C ARG A 24 -17.88 0.50 -0.87
N PRO A 25 -18.88 1.38 -1.05
CA PRO A 25 -19.69 1.85 0.05
C PRO A 25 -20.32 0.67 0.80
N GLY A 26 -20.38 0.78 2.12
CA GLY A 26 -21.18 -0.12 2.94
C GLY A 26 -22.68 0.03 2.62
N LEU A 27 -23.48 -1.00 2.93
CA LEU A 27 -24.91 -1.06 2.57
C LEU A 27 -25.80 -0.11 3.40
N MET A 28 -25.27 0.47 4.48
CA MET A 28 -26.00 1.30 5.46
C MET A 28 -25.28 2.63 5.70
N ALA A 29 -26.03 3.66 6.10
CA ALA A 29 -25.50 5.02 6.34
C ALA A 29 -24.39 5.09 7.41
N PHE A 30 -24.26 4.08 8.27
CA PHE A 30 -23.23 3.97 9.32
C PHE A 30 -22.29 2.78 9.13
N SER A 31 -22.39 2.06 8.01
CA SER A 31 -21.44 0.98 7.71
C SER A 31 -20.19 1.56 7.06
N SER A 32 -19.03 1.18 7.60
CA SER A 32 -17.74 1.48 6.96
C SER A 32 -17.68 0.88 5.56
N ASP A 33 -16.88 1.50 4.69
CA ASP A 33 -16.56 0.94 3.38
C ASP A 33 -16.08 -0.51 3.48
N ILE A 34 -16.52 -1.32 2.53
CA ILE A 34 -16.08 -2.71 2.39
C ILE A 34 -14.86 -2.69 1.48
N THR A 35 -13.70 -2.97 2.08
CA THR A 35 -12.42 -3.06 1.39
C THR A 35 -11.90 -4.49 1.41
N GLY A 36 -11.13 -4.86 0.39
CA GLY A 36 -10.54 -6.19 0.34
C GLY A 36 -9.44 -6.33 -0.69
N THR A 37 -8.68 -7.42 -0.56
CA THR A 37 -7.65 -7.83 -1.52
C THR A 37 -7.92 -9.25 -2.00
N ARG A 38 -8.00 -9.45 -3.32
CA ARG A 38 -8.26 -10.76 -3.95
C ARG A 38 -7.13 -11.15 -4.89
N LEU A 39 -6.71 -12.41 -4.82
CA LEU A 39 -5.78 -13.04 -5.74
C LEU A 39 -6.54 -13.97 -6.70
N LEU A 40 -6.43 -13.71 -7.99
CA LEU A 40 -7.05 -14.50 -9.06
C LEU A 40 -5.99 -14.94 -10.07
N PRO A 41 -6.17 -16.08 -10.75
CA PRO A 41 -5.40 -16.38 -11.97
C PRO A 41 -5.55 -15.24 -13.01
N ILE A 42 -4.48 -14.94 -13.75
CA ILE A 42 -4.34 -13.71 -14.57
C ILE A 42 -5.49 -13.46 -15.56
N ASN A 43 -6.12 -14.53 -16.07
CA ASN A 43 -7.18 -14.47 -17.08
C ASN A 43 -8.61 -14.53 -16.49
N LYS A 44 -8.76 -14.53 -15.16
CA LYS A 44 -10.09 -14.53 -14.54
C LYS A 44 -10.62 -13.11 -14.34
N GLU A 45 -11.91 -12.94 -14.60
CA GLU A 45 -12.60 -11.68 -14.32
C GLU A 45 -12.71 -11.43 -12.81
N PHE A 46 -12.59 -10.15 -12.45
CA PHE A 46 -12.68 -9.70 -11.07
C PHE A 46 -14.10 -9.88 -10.51
N SER A 47 -14.18 -10.48 -9.33
CA SER A 47 -15.37 -10.54 -8.50
C SER A 47 -14.93 -10.69 -7.04
N GLU A 48 -15.64 -10.02 -6.11
CA GLU A 48 -15.39 -10.16 -4.66
C GLU A 48 -15.50 -11.60 -4.17
N LYS A 49 -16.22 -12.47 -4.90
CA LYS A 49 -16.43 -13.88 -4.55
C LYS A 49 -15.42 -14.84 -5.21
N ASN A 50 -14.61 -14.36 -6.14
CA ASN A 50 -13.68 -15.18 -6.90
C ASN A 50 -12.27 -15.11 -6.31
N GLY A 51 -11.55 -16.22 -6.43
CA GLY A 51 -10.14 -16.29 -6.05
C GLY A 51 -9.91 -16.48 -4.55
N ILE A 52 -8.69 -16.20 -4.12
CA ILE A 52 -8.25 -16.32 -2.73
C ILE A 52 -8.24 -14.92 -2.09
N GLU A 53 -8.79 -14.80 -0.89
CA GLU A 53 -8.61 -13.58 -0.09
C GLU A 53 -7.19 -13.46 0.41
N ILE A 54 -6.55 -12.30 0.20
CA ILE A 54 -5.34 -11.96 0.93
C ILE A 54 -5.76 -11.17 2.16
N ASN A 55 -5.83 -11.85 3.31
CA ASN A 55 -6.08 -11.18 4.58
C ASN A 55 -4.80 -10.47 5.05
N GLY A 56 -4.76 -9.15 4.82
CA GLY A 56 -3.65 -8.28 5.19
C GLY A 56 -3.42 -7.17 4.16
N ARG A 57 -2.43 -6.32 4.42
CA ARG A 57 -1.96 -5.30 3.48
C ARG A 57 -0.74 -5.80 2.73
N ILE A 58 -0.70 -5.58 1.42
CA ILE A 58 0.49 -5.84 0.62
C ILE A 58 1.62 -4.94 1.11
N LYS A 59 2.81 -5.51 1.25
CA LYS A 59 4.03 -4.75 1.53
C LYS A 59 4.92 -4.71 0.29
N GLN A 60 5.51 -5.86 -0.04
CA GLN A 60 6.53 -5.94 -1.08
C GLN A 60 6.69 -7.35 -1.63
N TRP A 61 7.13 -7.44 -2.87
CA TRP A 61 7.65 -8.67 -3.47
C TRP A 61 9.08 -8.91 -3.00
N ILE A 62 9.32 -10.04 -2.33
CA ILE A 62 10.67 -10.43 -1.91
C ILE A 62 11.35 -11.33 -2.95
N SER A 63 10.57 -12.01 -3.78
CA SER A 63 10.96 -12.78 -4.96
C SER A 63 9.80 -12.79 -5.96
N GLU A 64 9.97 -13.44 -7.12
CA GLU A 64 8.91 -13.53 -8.14
C GLU A 64 7.67 -14.31 -7.69
N ASP A 65 7.84 -15.23 -6.73
CA ASP A 65 6.83 -16.15 -6.22
C ASP A 65 6.45 -15.89 -4.75
N THR A 66 7.07 -14.91 -4.10
CA THR A 66 6.82 -14.63 -2.68
C THR A 66 6.49 -13.17 -2.42
N LEU A 67 5.30 -12.97 -1.84
CA LEU A 67 4.73 -11.68 -1.49
C LEU A 67 4.71 -11.52 0.02
N GLU A 68 5.38 -10.48 0.54
CA GLU A 68 5.31 -10.13 1.95
C GLU A 68 4.07 -9.26 2.22
N ILE A 69 3.31 -9.62 3.26
CA ILE A 69 2.10 -8.91 3.68
C ILE A 69 2.15 -8.60 5.17
N TYR A 70 1.41 -7.56 5.59
CA TYR A 70 1.17 -7.24 6.99
C TYR A 70 -0.23 -7.67 7.42
N ARG A 71 -0.33 -8.34 8.56
CA ARG A 71 -1.61 -8.65 9.22
C ARG A 71 -1.63 -8.03 10.61
N PHE A 72 -2.80 -7.55 11.04
CA PHE A 72 -3.00 -6.95 12.35
C PHE A 72 -4.07 -7.72 13.11
N ASN A 73 -3.75 -8.17 14.32
CA ASN A 73 -4.65 -9.03 15.10
C ASN A 73 -5.83 -8.26 15.68
N ASN A 74 -5.65 -6.98 16.03
CA ASN A 74 -6.72 -6.18 16.61
C ASN A 74 -6.72 -4.74 16.08
N PRO A 75 -7.47 -4.45 15.00
CA PRO A 75 -7.51 -3.13 14.39
C PRO A 75 -8.39 -2.12 15.16
N LYS A 76 -9.09 -2.52 16.24
CA LYS A 76 -10.13 -1.71 16.90
C LYS A 76 -9.81 -1.26 18.33
N ASP A 77 -8.78 -1.83 18.97
CA ASP A 77 -8.39 -1.43 20.32
C ASP A 77 -7.26 -0.39 20.31
N PHE A 78 -7.62 0.86 20.59
CA PHE A 78 -6.69 2.00 20.75
C PHE A 78 -6.09 2.09 22.16
N GLU A 79 -6.00 0.97 22.89
CA GLU A 79 -5.34 0.95 24.20
C GLU A 79 -3.82 1.11 24.08
N GLN A 80 -3.17 1.48 25.19
CA GLN A 80 -1.73 1.72 25.31
C GLN A 80 -0.88 0.71 24.50
N PRO A 81 0.15 1.17 23.76
CA PRO A 81 0.97 0.29 22.92
C PRO A 81 1.65 -0.80 23.78
N LYS A 82 1.21 -2.04 23.60
CA LYS A 82 1.86 -3.23 24.18
C LYS A 82 3.04 -3.65 23.32
N ASP A 83 4.02 -4.30 23.95
CA ASP A 83 5.20 -4.81 23.28
C ASP A 83 4.77 -5.72 22.10
N THR A 84 5.07 -5.28 20.88
CA THR A 84 4.43 -5.85 19.68
C THR A 84 5.12 -7.14 19.29
N LEU A 85 4.65 -8.27 19.84
CA LEU A 85 5.09 -9.60 19.42
C LEU A 85 4.89 -9.76 17.91
N LYS A 86 6.01 -9.86 17.18
CA LYS A 86 6.04 -10.08 15.74
C LYS A 86 6.00 -11.59 15.49
N LYS A 87 4.91 -12.09 14.90
CA LYS A 87 4.87 -13.45 14.37
C LYS A 87 5.15 -13.40 12.86
N VAL A 88 6.07 -14.23 12.39
CA VAL A 88 6.31 -14.43 10.96
C VAL A 88 5.98 -15.86 10.61
N TYR A 89 5.15 -16.03 9.61
CA TYR A 89 4.77 -17.34 9.09
C TYR A 89 4.47 -17.26 7.60
N TYR A 90 4.28 -18.41 6.98
CA TYR A 90 4.09 -18.53 5.55
C TYR A 90 2.76 -19.21 5.26
N GLU A 91 2.01 -18.65 4.32
CA GLU A 91 0.77 -19.21 3.79
C GLU A 91 0.93 -19.47 2.29
N LYS A 92 0.11 -20.37 1.75
CA LYS A 92 0.01 -20.59 0.31
C LYS A 92 -1.29 -19.99 -0.22
N ALA A 93 -1.17 -19.26 -1.32
CA ALA A 93 -2.30 -18.76 -2.09
C ALA A 93 -2.10 -19.19 -3.55
N TYR A 94 -2.68 -20.34 -3.92
CA TYR A 94 -2.23 -21.13 -5.07
C TYR A 94 -0.73 -21.47 -4.94
N ASP A 95 0.06 -21.24 -6.00
CA ASP A 95 1.51 -21.49 -5.98
C ASP A 95 2.29 -20.34 -5.33
N LEU A 96 1.65 -19.17 -5.14
CA LEU A 96 2.25 -18.00 -4.52
C LEU A 96 2.48 -18.25 -3.02
N THR A 97 3.66 -17.92 -2.54
CA THR A 97 3.99 -17.91 -1.12
C THR A 97 3.65 -16.54 -0.54
N LEU A 98 2.82 -16.49 0.51
CA LEU A 98 2.58 -15.29 1.29
C LEU A 98 3.45 -15.34 2.54
N LYS A 99 4.42 -14.42 2.66
CA LYS A 99 5.16 -14.22 3.91
C LYS A 99 4.37 -13.25 4.77
N VAL A 100 3.71 -13.76 5.80
CA VAL A 100 2.87 -12.97 6.69
C VAL A 100 3.72 -12.43 7.82
N VAL A 101 3.78 -11.10 7.92
CA VAL A 101 4.34 -10.39 9.07
C VAL A 101 3.18 -9.87 9.90
N GLU A 102 2.83 -10.65 10.92
CA GLU A 102 1.77 -10.32 11.85
C GLU A 102 2.30 -9.40 12.94
N ASN A 103 1.56 -8.32 13.18
CA ASN A 103 1.79 -7.39 14.28
C ASN A 103 0.49 -7.26 15.07
N ASP A 104 0.58 -6.88 16.33
CA ASP A 104 -0.62 -6.72 17.15
C ASP A 104 -1.50 -5.55 16.65
N ARG A 105 -0.90 -4.36 16.56
CA ARG A 105 -1.61 -3.09 16.28
C ARG A 105 -0.77 -2.09 15.47
N ILE A 106 -1.44 -1.10 14.89
CA ILE A 106 -0.85 0.13 14.33
C ILE A 106 -1.23 1.27 15.27
N ASN A 107 -0.28 2.11 15.65
CA ASN A 107 -0.50 3.18 16.63
C ASN A 107 -0.11 4.56 16.11
N ALA A 108 0.30 4.66 14.84
CA ALA A 108 0.61 5.93 14.19
C ALA A 108 0.41 5.85 12.68
N GLY A 109 0.26 7.03 12.07
CA GLY A 109 0.27 7.21 10.63
C GLY A 109 1.08 8.44 10.27
N ARG A 110 1.79 8.39 9.14
CA ARG A 110 2.59 9.52 8.65
C ARG A 110 2.49 9.65 7.15
N LEU A 111 2.27 10.88 6.68
CA LEU A 111 2.34 11.24 5.27
C LEU A 111 3.69 11.92 4.97
N GLN A 112 4.28 11.57 3.83
CA GLN A 112 5.37 12.30 3.22
C GLN A 112 5.06 12.56 1.77
N GLU A 113 5.47 13.73 1.27
CA GLU A 113 5.36 14.06 -0.14
C GLU A 113 6.72 14.43 -0.70
N LYS A 114 7.02 13.89 -1.89
CA LYS A 114 8.29 14.10 -2.59
C LYS A 114 8.02 14.43 -4.05
N TYR A 115 8.84 15.30 -4.62
CA TYR A 115 8.94 15.44 -6.07
C TYR A 115 10.03 14.51 -6.61
N PHE A 116 9.93 14.09 -7.86
CA PHE A 116 10.98 13.32 -8.54
C PHE A 116 11.07 13.68 -10.02
N ASP A 117 12.25 13.55 -10.61
CA ASP A 117 12.50 13.94 -12.01
C ASP A 117 12.29 12.78 -13.00
N SER A 118 12.62 11.55 -12.59
CA SER A 118 12.37 10.35 -13.37
C SER A 118 12.29 9.11 -12.47
N LEU A 119 11.79 8.01 -13.01
CA LEU A 119 11.76 6.73 -12.31
C LEU A 119 12.16 5.59 -13.24
N LYS A 120 12.67 4.51 -12.67
CA LYS A 120 12.96 3.26 -13.38
C LYS A 120 12.40 2.09 -12.59
N ILE A 121 11.76 1.16 -13.31
CA ILE A 121 11.24 -0.09 -12.73
C ILE A 121 11.99 -1.24 -13.37
N ASN A 122 12.67 -2.05 -12.57
CA ASN A 122 13.40 -3.24 -13.00
C ASN A 122 13.11 -4.39 -12.05
N GLN A 123 12.87 -5.58 -12.60
CA GLN A 123 12.62 -6.80 -11.80
C GLN A 123 11.52 -6.56 -10.75
N ASN A 124 11.88 -6.62 -9.47
CA ASN A 124 11.01 -6.39 -8.32
C ASN A 124 11.27 -5.03 -7.64
N LYS A 125 11.88 -4.05 -8.32
CA LYS A 125 12.24 -2.75 -7.73
C LYS A 125 11.77 -1.55 -8.55
N ILE A 126 11.48 -0.47 -7.83
CA ILE A 126 11.28 0.87 -8.37
C ILE A 126 12.31 1.82 -7.78
N THR A 127 12.96 2.59 -8.64
CA THR A 127 13.96 3.60 -8.28
C THR A 127 13.47 4.96 -8.74
N PHE A 128 13.44 5.92 -7.82
CA PHE A 128 13.13 7.33 -8.10
C PHE A 128 14.43 8.13 -8.15
N PHE A 129 14.55 9.04 -9.11
CA PHE A 129 15.72 9.89 -9.31
C PHE A 129 15.36 11.37 -9.20
N GLY A 130 16.29 12.18 -8.72
CA GLY A 130 16.12 13.63 -8.56
C GLY A 130 15.08 13.98 -7.48
N LEU A 131 15.07 13.23 -6.39
CA LEU A 131 14.11 13.41 -5.30
C LEU A 131 14.30 14.76 -4.62
N LYS A 132 13.20 15.50 -4.51
CA LYS A 132 13.13 16.79 -3.82
C LYS A 132 12.03 16.76 -2.77
N HIS A 133 12.26 17.50 -1.70
CA HIS A 133 11.31 17.62 -0.60
C HIS A 133 10.05 18.40 -1.03
N LYS A 134 8.85 17.90 -0.67
CA LYS A 134 7.59 18.66 -0.76
C LYS A 134 6.94 18.81 0.62
N PHE A 135 6.76 17.70 1.35
CA PHE A 135 6.19 17.70 2.71
C PHE A 135 6.72 16.54 3.56
N GLY A 136 6.92 16.76 4.86
CA GLY A 136 7.52 15.80 5.80
C GLY A 136 9.03 15.98 6.02
N PRO A 137 9.80 14.91 6.29
CA PRO A 137 11.26 14.95 6.34
C PRO A 137 11.89 15.18 4.96
N LYS A 138 13.02 15.90 4.92
CA LYS A 138 13.84 16.02 3.71
C LYS A 138 14.37 14.65 3.29
N PRO A 139 14.39 14.33 1.98
CA PRO A 139 15.00 13.09 1.52
C PRO A 139 16.49 13.11 1.88
N ILE A 140 17.00 11.95 2.31
CA ILE A 140 18.42 11.79 2.65
C ILE A 140 19.26 11.77 1.37
N ASN A 141 18.71 11.20 0.30
CA ASN A 141 19.36 11.04 -0.99
C ASN A 141 18.44 11.54 -2.11
N GLU A 142 19.03 12.02 -3.21
CA GLU A 142 18.29 12.34 -4.44
C GLU A 142 17.81 11.07 -5.18
N ILE A 143 18.26 9.90 -4.75
CA ILE A 143 17.88 8.59 -5.31
C ILE A 143 17.38 7.69 -4.18
N GLU A 144 16.17 7.16 -4.32
CA GLU A 144 15.64 6.14 -3.41
C GLU A 144 15.13 4.95 -4.22
N THR A 145 15.38 3.74 -3.71
CA THR A 145 14.97 2.48 -4.34
C THR A 145 14.15 1.66 -3.35
N TYR A 146 13.03 1.13 -3.84
CA TYR A 146 12.09 0.32 -3.08
C TYR A 146 11.80 -0.98 -3.81
N ASN A 147 11.48 -2.04 -3.05
CA ASN A 147 10.88 -3.22 -3.66
C ASN A 147 9.43 -2.90 -4.07
N LEU A 148 9.01 -3.38 -5.24
CA LEU A 148 7.64 -3.30 -5.74
C LEU A 148 6.69 -4.02 -4.79
N GLY A 149 5.40 -3.68 -4.85
CA GLY A 149 4.39 -4.16 -3.91
C GLY A 149 3.20 -3.22 -3.87
N ASP A 150 3.02 -2.51 -2.77
CA ASP A 150 1.93 -1.52 -2.64
C ASP A 150 2.33 -0.17 -3.25
N PHE A 151 2.58 -0.17 -4.57
CA PHE A 151 2.73 1.03 -5.38
C PHE A 151 1.48 1.22 -6.23
N LYS A 152 0.83 2.39 -6.12
CA LYS A 152 -0.36 2.75 -6.88
C LYS A 152 -0.07 3.92 -7.79
N ILE A 153 -0.31 3.77 -9.08
CA ILE A 153 -0.19 4.87 -10.03
C ILE A 153 -1.56 5.54 -10.19
N LEU A 154 -1.63 6.83 -9.83
CA LEU A 154 -2.79 7.68 -10.09
C LEU A 154 -2.47 8.55 -11.30
N SER A 155 -3.39 8.55 -12.27
CA SER A 155 -3.19 9.23 -13.54
C SER A 155 -4.29 10.25 -13.81
N ILE A 156 -3.91 11.31 -14.52
CA ILE A 156 -4.84 12.26 -15.14
C ILE A 156 -4.62 12.21 -16.65
N LYS A 157 -5.69 11.86 -17.38
CA LYS A 157 -5.63 11.56 -18.83
C LYS A 157 -4.53 10.53 -19.14
N ASP A 158 -3.54 10.89 -19.95
CA ASP A 158 -2.44 10.06 -20.39
C ASP A 158 -1.18 10.19 -19.52
N SER A 159 -1.27 10.88 -18.37
CA SER A 159 -0.11 11.22 -17.54
C SER A 159 -0.22 10.78 -16.10
N ILE A 160 0.90 10.34 -15.53
CA ILE A 160 1.02 10.08 -14.10
C ILE A 160 0.89 11.40 -13.34
N GLN A 161 -0.10 11.49 -12.46
CA GLN A 161 -0.29 12.61 -11.54
C GLN A 161 0.51 12.40 -10.25
N LYS A 162 0.44 11.18 -9.70
CA LYS A 162 1.03 10.81 -8.41
C LYS A 162 1.26 9.31 -8.35
N ILE A 163 2.30 8.89 -7.65
CA ILE A 163 2.50 7.50 -7.23
C ILE A 163 2.39 7.44 -5.71
N GLU A 164 1.50 6.59 -5.21
CA GLU A 164 1.37 6.34 -3.78
C GLU A 164 2.09 5.05 -3.39
N HIS A 165 2.79 5.10 -2.27
CA HIS A 165 3.40 3.94 -1.67
C HIS A 165 3.09 3.87 -0.18
N HIS A 166 2.65 2.72 0.30
CA HIS A 166 2.45 2.48 1.72
C HIS A 166 3.40 1.39 2.22
N PHE A 167 4.02 1.65 3.36
CA PHE A 167 4.80 0.63 4.06
C PHE A 167 4.76 0.88 5.56
N LEU A 168 5.12 -0.14 6.32
CA LEU A 168 5.15 -0.06 7.78
C LEU A 168 6.55 0.29 8.25
N GLU A 169 6.65 1.31 9.10
CA GLU A 169 7.87 1.73 9.78
C GLU A 169 7.75 1.43 11.28
N LYS A 170 8.87 1.11 11.92
CA LYS A 170 8.94 0.77 13.34
C LYS A 170 9.95 1.65 14.05
N GLY A 171 9.68 2.00 15.31
CA GLY A 171 10.55 2.86 16.11
C GLY A 171 10.31 2.71 17.62
N MET A 172 11.10 3.43 18.40
CA MET A 172 11.03 3.51 19.87
C MET A 172 10.90 4.96 20.34
N ASP A 173 10.07 5.73 19.65
CA ASP A 173 9.93 7.18 19.81
C ASP A 173 8.46 7.64 19.84
N LEU A 174 7.52 6.71 20.11
CA LEU A 174 6.13 7.08 20.29
C LEU A 174 5.93 7.80 21.63
N LYS A 175 5.17 8.90 21.58
CA LYS A 175 4.70 9.64 22.75
C LYS A 175 3.20 9.39 22.92
N TYR A 176 2.77 9.09 24.13
CA TYR A 176 1.38 8.84 24.50
C TYR A 176 0.93 9.84 25.55
N HIS A 177 -0.21 10.48 25.31
CA HIS A 177 -0.81 11.45 26.23
C HIS A 177 -1.80 10.72 27.14
N ASN A 178 -1.46 10.62 28.42
CA ASN A 178 -2.30 9.96 29.43
C ASN A 178 -3.49 10.85 29.81
N SER A 179 -4.55 10.23 30.34
CA SER A 179 -5.75 10.93 30.79
C SER A 179 -5.51 11.88 31.97
N ASP A 180 -4.42 11.68 32.72
CA ASP A 180 -3.99 12.52 33.83
C ASP A 180 -3.13 13.73 33.38
N GLY A 181 -2.95 13.91 32.06
CA GLY A 181 -2.17 14.99 31.47
C GLY A 181 -0.66 14.72 31.39
N THR A 182 -0.17 13.60 31.91
CA THR A 182 1.23 13.21 31.76
C THR A 182 1.52 12.66 30.36
N ILE A 183 2.80 12.65 29.98
CA ILE A 183 3.26 12.09 28.70
C ILE A 183 4.19 10.92 28.97
N THR A 184 3.88 9.76 28.39
CA THR A 184 4.80 8.62 28.36
C THR A 184 5.53 8.63 27.02
N GLU A 185 6.86 8.66 27.07
CA GLU A 185 7.73 8.72 25.88
C GLU A 185 8.50 7.40 25.67
N ASN A 186 9.21 7.30 24.55
CA ASN A 186 10.03 6.13 24.16
C ASN A 186 9.25 4.81 24.08
N LEU A 187 7.96 4.89 23.71
CA LEU A 187 7.13 3.71 23.51
C LEU A 187 7.36 3.10 22.12
N PRO A 188 7.09 1.79 21.95
CA PRO A 188 7.12 1.14 20.65
C PRO A 188 6.15 1.81 19.65
N ARG A 189 6.67 2.18 18.48
CA ARG A 189 5.91 2.71 17.35
C ARG A 189 5.80 1.67 16.25
N ILE A 190 4.57 1.42 15.80
CA ILE A 190 4.27 0.79 14.51
C ILE A 190 3.43 1.78 13.72
N GLU A 191 4.03 2.38 12.69
CA GLU A 191 3.36 3.38 11.86
C GLU A 191 3.15 2.89 10.42
N ILE A 192 1.99 3.21 9.84
CA ILE A 192 1.85 3.18 8.39
C ILE A 192 2.38 4.50 7.85
N LYS A 193 3.39 4.39 7.01
CA LYS A 193 3.94 5.51 6.26
C LYS A 193 3.41 5.51 4.85
N THR A 194 2.76 6.59 4.49
CA THR A 194 2.32 6.87 3.13
C THR A 194 3.30 7.85 2.51
N VAL A 195 3.86 7.50 1.36
CA VAL A 195 4.70 8.39 0.57
C VAL A 195 4.01 8.67 -0.76
N TRP A 196 3.84 9.95 -1.05
CA TRP A 196 3.31 10.44 -2.32
C TRP A 196 4.45 11.01 -3.16
N PHE A 197 4.66 10.42 -4.32
CA PHE A 197 5.65 10.85 -5.29
C PHE A 197 4.99 11.61 -6.43
N TYR A 198 5.40 12.85 -6.65
CA TYR A 198 4.89 13.74 -7.69
C TYR A 198 5.95 13.94 -8.78
N PRO A 199 5.68 13.62 -10.05
CA PRO A 199 6.65 13.83 -11.11
C PRO A 199 6.81 15.33 -11.41
N THR A 200 8.05 15.80 -11.61
CA THR A 200 8.34 17.18 -12.03
C THR A 200 8.16 17.37 -13.54
N LYS A 201 8.14 16.28 -14.31
CA LYS A 201 7.96 16.24 -15.76
C LYS A 201 6.79 15.34 -16.12
N LYS A 202 6.16 15.56 -17.29
CA LYS A 202 5.10 14.67 -17.77
C LYS A 202 5.66 13.27 -18.01
N LEU A 203 5.12 12.27 -17.31
CA LEU A 203 5.38 10.84 -17.53
C LEU A 203 4.12 10.19 -18.08
N LYS A 204 4.24 9.44 -19.18
CA LYS A 204 3.07 8.80 -19.81
C LYS A 204 2.65 7.56 -19.02
N THR A 205 1.36 7.42 -18.77
CA THR A 205 0.83 6.28 -18.00
C THR A 205 1.05 4.94 -18.73
N ASN A 206 0.99 4.94 -20.06
CA ASN A 206 1.17 3.73 -20.88
C ASN A 206 2.55 3.07 -20.70
N ASP A 207 3.58 3.83 -20.34
CA ASP A 207 4.93 3.29 -20.11
C ASP A 207 4.98 2.36 -18.86
N TYR A 208 3.94 2.43 -18.02
CA TYR A 208 3.88 1.77 -16.70
C TYR A 208 2.68 0.85 -16.51
N ASN A 209 1.60 1.01 -17.28
CA ASN A 209 0.37 0.21 -17.16
C ASN A 209 0.59 -1.31 -17.27
N GLU A 210 1.62 -1.72 -17.99
CA GLU A 210 1.93 -3.14 -18.21
C GLU A 210 2.96 -3.70 -17.23
N LYS A 211 3.54 -2.86 -16.35
CA LYS A 211 4.56 -3.30 -15.41
C LYS A 211 3.95 -4.17 -14.32
N ASN A 212 4.55 -5.34 -14.10
CA ASN A 212 4.21 -6.22 -13.00
C ASN A 212 4.56 -5.57 -11.66
N GLY A 213 3.89 -5.95 -10.58
CA GLY A 213 4.23 -5.46 -9.23
C GLY A 213 3.70 -4.07 -8.88
N ILE A 214 2.91 -3.44 -9.76
CA ILE A 214 2.33 -2.10 -9.57
C ILE A 214 0.80 -2.17 -9.75
N PHE A 215 0.08 -1.47 -8.87
CA PHE A 215 -1.36 -1.29 -8.97
C PHE A 215 -1.72 -0.16 -9.93
N ASN A 216 -2.51 -0.49 -10.93
CA ASN A 216 -3.13 0.45 -11.85
C ASN A 216 -4.64 0.49 -11.61
N GLU A 217 -5.24 1.67 -11.76
CA GLU A 217 -6.68 1.84 -11.62
C GLU A 217 -7.41 1.20 -12.80
N ILE A 218 -8.41 0.35 -12.52
CA ILE A 218 -9.27 -0.25 -13.55
C ILE A 218 -10.71 0.27 -13.49
N LYS A 219 -11.12 0.79 -12.33
CA LYS A 219 -12.43 1.42 -12.12
C LYS A 219 -12.33 2.40 -10.96
N THR A 220 -12.93 3.57 -11.11
CA THR A 220 -13.11 4.54 -10.04
C THR A 220 -14.43 5.25 -10.26
N ASN A 221 -15.24 5.41 -9.21
CA ASN A 221 -16.46 6.22 -9.27
C ASN A 221 -16.20 7.65 -8.80
N ALA A 222 -14.94 8.01 -8.60
CA ALA A 222 -14.58 9.29 -8.08
C ALA A 222 -14.70 10.39 -9.16
N ASN A 223 -15.78 11.15 -9.05
CA ASN A 223 -15.74 12.61 -9.02
C ASN A 223 -14.71 13.10 -7.97
N ASN A 224 -13.44 12.71 -8.05
CA ASN A 224 -12.34 13.35 -7.32
C ASN A 224 -11.99 14.62 -8.07
N GLY A 225 -12.95 15.54 -8.10
CA GLY A 225 -12.66 16.95 -8.20
C GLY A 225 -11.92 17.36 -6.93
N TYR A 226 -10.62 17.12 -6.90
CA TYR A 226 -9.73 18.05 -6.23
C TYR A 226 -9.78 19.33 -7.06
N LYS A 227 -10.70 20.23 -6.67
CA LYS A 227 -10.51 21.66 -6.94
C LYS A 227 -9.31 22.15 -6.14
#